data_AF-E9GP23-F1
#
_entry.id   AF-E9GP23-F1
#
_cell.length_a   1.000
_cell.length_b   1.000
_cell.length_c   1.000
_cell.angle_alpha   90.00
_cell.angle_beta   90.00
_cell.angle_gamma   90.00
#
_symmetry.space_group_name_H-M   'P 1'
#
loop_
_entity.id
_entity.type
_entity.pdbx_description
1 polymer ?
#
loop_
_entity_poly.entity_id
_entity_poly.type
_entity_poly.pdbx_seq_one_letter_code
_entity_poly.pdbx_strand_id
1 'polypeptide(L)'
;MHSDLISDHFAVHTLVKVHKLVRLQKKVTEIRRLKSIDREAFVSDLLASSIFTDPENDIASLLAQYNTDVRAVLDKHAPLITKRLTVRPDNPCDCEEIRTCRRSLRRWERKYCARVLPSTENALLRP
;
A
#
# COMPACT_ATOMS: atom_id res chain seq x y z
N MET A 1 -13.59 25.90 57.89
CA MET A 1 -13.89 26.32 56.50
C MET A 1 -13.21 25.32 55.58
N HIS A 2 -13.87 24.20 55.30
CA HIS A 2 -13.35 23.19 54.39
C HIS A 2 -13.58 23.70 52.97
N SER A 3 -12.54 23.69 52.14
CA SER A 3 -12.68 24.04 50.73
C SER A 3 -13.51 22.94 50.05
N ASP A 4 -14.65 23.31 49.47
CA ASP A 4 -15.53 22.43 48.66
C ASP A 4 -14.89 22.02 47.32
N LEU A 5 -13.56 22.04 47.22
CA LEU A 5 -12.82 21.70 46.01
C LEU A 5 -12.48 20.20 46.04
N ILE A 6 -13.15 19.44 45.18
CA ILE A 6 -12.92 17.99 45.01
C ILE A 6 -11.59 17.72 44.26
N SER A 7 -10.97 18.73 43.63
CA SER A 7 -9.69 18.61 42.93
C SER A 7 -8.96 19.96 42.83
N ASP A 8 -7.63 19.91 42.73
CA ASP A 8 -6.72 21.02 42.40
C ASP A 8 -6.63 21.31 40.89
N HIS A 9 -7.42 20.62 40.06
CA HIS A 9 -7.49 20.80 38.63
C HIS A 9 -8.89 21.24 38.17
N PHE A 10 -8.91 22.14 37.18
CA PHE A 10 -10.16 22.55 36.53
C PHE A 10 -10.54 21.55 35.43
N ALA A 11 -11.81 21.16 35.41
CA ALA A 11 -12.35 20.39 34.30
C ALA A 11 -12.43 21.27 33.04
N VAL A 12 -11.58 20.97 32.05
CA VAL A 12 -11.60 21.65 30.75
C VAL A 12 -12.53 20.88 29.81
N HIS A 13 -13.69 21.45 29.50
CA HIS A 13 -14.60 20.92 28.51
C HIS A 13 -14.44 21.67 27.19
N THR A 14 -14.37 20.96 26.07
CA THR A 14 -14.38 21.55 24.74
C THR A 14 -15.33 20.79 23.83
N LEU A 15 -16.05 21.53 22.99
CA LEU A 15 -16.92 20.98 21.96
C LEU A 15 -16.20 21.08 20.62
N VAL A 16 -15.69 19.96 20.13
CA VAL A 16 -15.05 19.89 18.81
C VAL A 16 -16.08 19.49 17.76
N LYS A 17 -16.36 20.39 16.80
CA LYS A 17 -17.17 20.06 15.63
C LYS A 17 -16.32 19.30 14.62
N VAL A 18 -16.44 17.97 14.62
CA VAL A 18 -15.79 17.12 13.62
C VAL A 18 -16.71 17.01 12.39
N HIS A 19 -16.25 17.53 11.26
CA HIS A 19 -16.95 17.36 10.00
C HIS A 19 -16.73 15.95 9.47
N LYS A 20 -17.78 15.36 8.88
CA LYS A 20 -17.68 14.03 8.25
C LYS A 20 -16.68 14.13 7.09
N LEU A 21 -15.60 13.36 7.16
CA LEU A 21 -14.56 13.35 6.13
C LEU A 21 -15.18 13.13 4.75
N VAL A 22 -14.70 13.89 3.77
CA VAL A 22 -15.12 13.78 2.37
C VAL A 22 -15.09 12.31 1.96
N ARG A 23 -16.21 11.82 1.38
CA ARG A 23 -16.25 10.43 0.89
C ARG A 23 -15.14 10.24 -0.12
N LEU A 24 -14.25 9.29 0.14
CA LEU A 24 -13.18 9.00 -0.80
C LEU A 24 -13.78 8.57 -2.14
N GLN A 25 -13.28 9.20 -3.21
CA GLN A 25 -13.71 8.91 -4.57
C GLN A 25 -13.35 7.47 -4.91
N LYS A 26 -14.24 6.77 -5.61
CA LYS A 26 -13.95 5.44 -6.16
C LYS A 26 -13.63 5.58 -7.63
N LYS A 27 -12.44 5.15 -8.05
CA LYS A 27 -12.05 5.06 -9.45
C LYS A 27 -12.26 3.63 -9.94
N VAL A 28 -12.93 3.48 -11.08
CA VAL A 28 -12.99 2.21 -11.80
C VAL A 28 -11.72 2.12 -12.64
N THR A 29 -10.94 1.05 -12.46
CA THR A 29 -9.71 0.81 -13.21
C THR A 29 -9.66 -0.64 -13.66
N GLU A 30 -9.16 -0.88 -14.85
CA GLU A 30 -8.88 -2.21 -15.37
C GLU A 30 -7.48 -2.64 -14.95
N ILE A 31 -7.35 -3.83 -14.38
CA ILE A 31 -6.08 -4.35 -13.91
C ILE A 31 -5.91 -5.81 -14.32
N ARG A 32 -4.65 -6.26 -14.39
CA ARG A 32 -4.29 -7.68 -14.53
C ARG A 32 -3.57 -8.14 -13.27
N ARG A 33 -3.83 -9.36 -12.82
CA ARG A 33 -3.12 -9.94 -11.68
C ARG A 33 -1.80 -10.59 -12.12
N LEU A 34 -0.85 -9.78 -12.61
CA LEU A 34 0.41 -10.30 -13.16
C LEU A 34 1.24 -11.10 -12.15
N LYS A 35 1.12 -10.77 -10.85
CA LYS A 35 1.83 -11.47 -9.77
C LYS A 35 1.30 -12.88 -9.49
N SER A 36 0.09 -13.23 -9.96
CA SER A 36 -0.50 -14.55 -9.76
C SER A 36 -0.34 -15.45 -10.99
N ILE A 37 0.42 -15.02 -12.00
CA ILE A 37 0.73 -15.84 -13.17
C ILE A 37 1.62 -16.99 -12.72
N ASP A 38 1.24 -18.22 -13.05
CA ASP A 38 2.14 -19.36 -13.03
C ASP A 38 3.14 -19.20 -14.17
N ARG A 39 4.42 -19.03 -13.81
CA ARG A 39 5.48 -18.74 -14.78
C ARG A 39 5.75 -19.91 -15.71
N GLU A 40 5.70 -21.14 -15.21
CA GLU A 40 6.02 -22.32 -16.02
C GLU A 40 4.93 -22.57 -17.05
N ALA A 41 3.66 -22.52 -16.61
CA ALA A 41 2.51 -22.63 -17.51
C ALA A 41 2.45 -21.48 -18.53
N PHE A 42 2.76 -20.25 -18.11
CA PHE A 42 2.81 -19.09 -19.00
C PHE A 42 3.88 -19.23 -20.08
N VAL A 43 5.11 -19.62 -19.71
CA VAL A 43 6.20 -19.83 -20.67
C VAL A 43 5.87 -20.99 -21.62
N SER A 44 5.31 -22.08 -21.11
CA SER A 44 4.89 -23.21 -21.95
C SER A 44 3.87 -22.80 -23.00
N ASP A 45 2.82 -22.06 -22.61
CA ASP A 45 1.80 -21.58 -23.55
C ASP A 45 2.36 -20.54 -24.53
N LEU A 46 3.31 -19.71 -24.07
CA LEU A 46 3.97 -18.75 -24.93
C LEU A 46 4.84 -19.45 -25.98
N LEU A 47 5.62 -20.46 -25.61
CA LEU A 47 6.43 -21.23 -26.57
C LEU A 47 5.59 -22.04 -27.56
N ALA A 48 4.35 -22.38 -27.19
CA ALA A 48 3.39 -23.04 -28.06
C ALA A 48 2.63 -22.06 -28.98
N SER A 49 2.83 -20.74 -28.82
CA SER A 49 2.14 -19.73 -29.64
C SER A 49 2.81 -19.52 -31.00
N SER A 50 2.04 -18.97 -31.94
CA SER A 50 2.44 -18.91 -33.35
C SER A 50 3.73 -18.10 -33.57
N ILE A 51 3.99 -17.08 -32.77
CA ILE A 51 5.24 -16.31 -32.83
C ILE A 51 6.52 -17.14 -32.63
N PHE A 52 6.45 -18.29 -31.95
CA PHE A 52 7.60 -19.19 -31.78
C PHE A 52 7.56 -20.40 -32.70
N THR A 53 6.37 -20.86 -33.10
CA THR A 53 6.21 -22.05 -33.94
C THR A 53 6.20 -21.75 -35.44
N ASP A 54 5.68 -20.59 -35.83
CA ASP A 54 5.48 -20.16 -37.22
C ASP A 54 5.53 -18.62 -37.31
N PRO A 55 6.72 -18.02 -37.16
CA PRO A 55 6.87 -16.57 -37.19
C PRO A 55 6.67 -16.00 -38.60
N GLU A 56 5.96 -14.87 -38.68
CA GLU A 56 5.79 -14.12 -39.92
C GLU A 56 7.12 -13.56 -40.46
N ASN A 57 7.25 -13.52 -41.79
CA ASN A 57 8.50 -13.10 -42.45
C ASN A 57 8.64 -11.58 -42.57
N ASP A 58 7.53 -10.86 -42.60
CA ASP A 58 7.50 -9.40 -42.66
C ASP A 58 7.50 -8.79 -41.25
N ILE A 59 8.23 -7.68 -41.06
CA ILE A 59 8.40 -7.04 -39.76
C ILE A 59 7.07 -6.53 -39.20
N ALA A 60 6.22 -5.93 -40.03
CA ALA A 60 4.95 -5.39 -39.57
C ALA A 60 3.99 -6.52 -39.16
N SER A 61 4.00 -7.61 -39.94
CA SER A 61 3.21 -8.80 -39.67
C SER A 61 3.68 -9.53 -38.41
N LEU A 62 4.99 -9.67 -38.21
CA LEU A 62 5.58 -10.24 -37.00
C LEU A 62 5.27 -9.42 -35.75
N LEU A 63 5.27 -8.10 -35.85
CA LEU A 63 4.88 -7.22 -34.73
C LEU A 63 3.38 -7.37 -34.38
N ALA A 64 2.52 -7.51 -35.40
CA ALA A 64 1.10 -7.77 -35.18
C ALA A 64 0.87 -9.13 -34.52
N GLN A 65 1.59 -10.16 -34.98
CA GLN A 65 1.59 -11.50 -34.41
C GLN A 65 2.05 -11.48 -32.95
N TYR A 66 3.16 -10.80 -32.63
CA TYR A 66 3.65 -10.60 -31.27
C TYR A 66 2.57 -10.03 -30.35
N ASN A 67 1.97 -8.91 -30.76
CA ASN A 67 0.96 -8.23 -29.94
C ASN A 67 -0.29 -9.09 -29.72
N THR A 68 -0.65 -9.90 -30.71
CA THR A 68 -1.84 -10.76 -30.66
C THR A 68 -1.59 -11.96 -29.76
N ASP A 69 -0.51 -12.70 -30.00
CA ASP A 69 -0.19 -13.94 -29.29
C ASP A 69 0.14 -13.70 -27.83
N VAL A 70 1.02 -12.73 -27.55
CA VAL A 70 1.38 -12.38 -26.17
C VAL A 70 0.15 -11.91 -25.39
N ARG A 71 -0.74 -11.15 -26.04
CA ARG A 71 -1.99 -10.71 -25.42
C ARG A 71 -2.94 -11.87 -25.16
N ALA A 72 -3.09 -12.82 -26.08
CA ALA A 72 -3.92 -14.00 -25.90
C ALA A 72 -3.43 -14.87 -24.73
N VAL A 73 -2.10 -15.10 -24.64
CA VAL A 73 -1.48 -15.83 -23.53
C VAL A 73 -1.68 -15.05 -22.21
N LEU A 74 -1.51 -13.72 -22.22
CA LEU A 74 -1.80 -12.87 -21.05
C LEU A 74 -3.27 -12.90 -20.64
N ASP A 75 -4.21 -12.97 -21.58
CA ASP A 75 -5.64 -13.06 -21.30
C ASP A 75 -6.01 -14.40 -20.67
N LYS A 76 -5.34 -15.49 -21.06
CA LYS A 76 -5.48 -16.82 -20.45
C LYS A 76 -4.99 -16.84 -19.00
N HIS A 77 -3.80 -16.28 -18.74
CA HIS A 77 -3.11 -16.40 -17.43
C HIS A 77 -3.39 -15.25 -16.45
N ALA A 78 -3.70 -14.07 -16.97
CA ALA A 78 -3.98 -12.87 -16.19
C ALA A 78 -5.04 -12.01 -16.89
N PRO A 79 -6.31 -12.49 -16.90
CA PRO A 79 -7.39 -11.78 -17.57
C PRO A 79 -7.55 -10.37 -17.02
N LEU A 80 -7.99 -9.47 -17.91
CA LEU A 80 -8.29 -8.10 -17.55
C LEU A 80 -9.53 -8.06 -16.66
N ILE A 81 -9.39 -7.51 -15.46
CA ILE A 81 -10.49 -7.41 -14.50
C ILE A 81 -10.76 -5.94 -14.14
N THR A 82 -12.03 -5.59 -14.10
CA THR A 82 -12.47 -4.28 -13.63
C THR A 82 -12.49 -4.26 -12.10
N LYS A 83 -11.77 -3.30 -11.49
CA LYS A 83 -11.79 -3.08 -10.05
C LYS A 83 -12.19 -1.66 -9.69
N ARG A 84 -13.02 -1.53 -8.66
CA ARG A 84 -13.34 -0.24 -8.01
C ARG A 84 -12.34 -0.01 -6.89
N LEU A 85 -11.44 0.95 -7.08
CA LEU A 85 -10.40 1.32 -6.13
C LEU A 85 -10.74 2.64 -5.47
N THR A 86 -10.51 2.73 -4.16
CA THR A 86 -10.66 3.97 -3.41
C THR A 86 -9.45 4.88 -3.66
N VAL A 87 -9.69 6.06 -4.23
CA VAL A 87 -8.66 7.09 -4.41
C VAL A 87 -8.48 7.80 -3.08
N ARG A 88 -7.28 7.67 -2.51
CA ARG A 88 -6.86 8.40 -1.31
C ARG A 88 -6.09 9.64 -1.74
N PRO A 89 -6.43 10.84 -1.23
CA PRO A 89 -5.51 11.97 -1.35
C PRO A 89 -4.20 11.63 -0.63
N ASP A 90 -3.13 12.33 -1.00
CA ASP A 90 -1.85 12.19 -0.31
C ASP A 90 -2.04 12.46 1.17
N ASN A 91 -1.52 11.55 2.00
CA ASN A 91 -1.61 11.68 3.45
C ASN A 91 -0.68 12.80 3.91
N PRO A 92 -1.19 13.91 4.47
CA PRO A 92 -0.34 15.01 4.96
C PRO A 92 0.66 14.56 6.02
N CYS A 93 0.34 13.48 6.75
CA CYS A 93 1.20 12.88 7.77
C CYS A 93 2.21 11.87 7.23
N ASP A 94 2.31 11.70 5.90
CA ASP A 94 3.22 10.77 5.24
C ASP A 94 4.09 11.44 4.18
N CYS A 95 4.63 12.61 4.53
CA CYS A 95 5.69 13.26 3.77
C CYS A 95 7.08 12.88 4.29
N GLU A 96 8.11 13.14 3.48
CA GLU A 96 9.49 12.77 3.83
C GLU A 96 9.99 13.47 5.11
N GLU A 97 9.59 14.72 5.33
CA GLU A 97 9.90 15.47 6.55
C GLU A 97 9.35 14.80 7.82
N ILE A 98 8.11 14.32 7.77
CA ILE A 98 7.51 13.60 8.90
C ILE A 98 8.19 12.24 9.08
N ARG A 99 8.56 11.57 7.99
CA ARG A 99 9.32 10.30 8.04
C ARG A 99 10.71 10.49 8.65
N THR A 100 11.44 11.55 8.28
CA THR A 100 12.75 11.87 8.87
C THR A 100 12.63 12.18 10.36
N CYS A 101 11.66 13.01 10.76
CA CYS A 101 11.39 13.32 12.16
C CYS A 101 11.10 12.05 12.99
N ARG A 102 10.20 11.19 12.49
CA ARG A 102 9.89 9.89 13.12
C ARG A 102 11.12 8.98 13.22
N ARG A 103 11.97 8.92 12.19
CA ARG A 103 13.23 8.14 12.24
C ARG A 103 14.18 8.67 13.31
N SER A 104 14.31 9.98 13.43
CA SER A 104 15.12 10.64 14.46
C SER A 104 14.60 10.36 15.86
N LEU A 105 13.29 10.52 16.11
CA LEU A 105 12.66 10.18 17.39
C LEU A 105 12.92 8.72 17.77
N ARG A 106 12.63 7.76 16.89
CA ARG A 106 12.89 6.33 17.14
C ARG A 106 14.37 6.01 17.40
N ARG A 107 15.30 6.78 16.82
CA ARG A 107 16.74 6.62 17.10
C ARG A 107 17.05 7.02 18.55
N TRP A 108 16.50 8.15 19.01
CA TRP A 108 16.68 8.61 20.38
C TRP A 108 15.95 7.74 21.39
N GLU A 109 14.72 7.33 21.10
CA GLU A 109 13.95 6.38 21.92
C GLU A 109 14.71 5.07 22.09
N ARG A 110 15.27 4.50 21.01
CA ARG A 110 16.09 3.28 21.11
C ARG A 110 17.31 3.47 22.01
N LYS A 111 18.01 4.60 21.92
CA LYS A 111 19.15 4.92 22.80
C LYS A 111 18.71 5.10 24.25
N TYR A 112 17.59 5.77 24.48
CA TYR A 112 17.00 5.97 25.81
C TYR A 112 16.59 4.62 26.42
N CYS A 113 15.83 3.81 25.67
CA CYS A 113 15.45 2.46 26.03
C CYS A 113 16.67 1.61 26.39
N ALA A 114 17.72 1.62 25.56
CA ALA A 114 18.95 0.87 25.83
C ALA A 114 19.71 1.35 27.07
N ARG A 115 19.58 2.63 27.46
CA ARG A 115 20.22 3.19 28.66
C ARG A 115 19.39 3.03 29.93
N VAL A 116 18.06 3.06 29.84
CA VAL A 116 17.16 3.20 30.98
C VAL A 116 16.34 1.93 31.28
N LEU A 117 16.03 1.11 30.26
CA LEU A 117 15.31 -0.15 30.46
C LEU A 117 16.15 -1.32 31.01
N PRO A 118 17.50 -1.37 30.95
CA PRO A 118 18.24 -2.41 31.68
C PRO A 118 18.19 -2.23 33.20
N SER A 119 17.89 -1.02 33.69
CA SER A 119 17.89 -0.67 35.12
C SER A 119 16.50 -0.61 35.75
N THR A 120 15.44 -0.76 34.95
CA THR A 120 14.06 -0.78 35.45
C THR A 120 13.41 -2.07 34.98
N GLU A 121 13.54 -3.09 35.83
CA GLU A 121 12.71 -4.28 35.75
C GLU A 121 11.24 -3.86 35.94
N ASN A 122 10.36 -4.47 35.15
CA ASN A 122 8.90 -4.39 35.11
C ASN A 122 8.30 -3.68 33.88
N ALA A 123 7.94 -4.56 32.95
CA ALA A 123 6.92 -4.38 31.94
C ALA A 123 5.63 -3.78 32.53
N LEU A 124 5.33 -2.53 32.21
CA LEU A 124 3.96 -2.08 32.11
C LEU A 124 3.79 -1.25 30.83
N LEU A 125 2.99 -1.83 29.93
CA LEU A 125 2.20 -1.17 28.89
C LEU A 125 2.98 -0.57 27.73
N ARG A 126 3.23 -1.39 26.71
CA ARG A 126 3.27 -0.90 25.33
C ARG A 126 1.85 -0.99 24.74
N PRO A 127 1.25 0.12 24.27
CA PRO A 127 0.07 0.05 23.42
C PRO A 127 0.38 -0.53 22.04
#